data_AF-A0A486XNP6-F1
#
_entry.id   AF-A0A486XNP6-F1
#
_cell.length_a   1.000
_cell.length_b   1.000
_cell.length_c   1.000
_cell.angle_alpha   90.00
_cell.angle_beta   90.00
_cell.angle_gamma   90.00
#
_symmetry.space_group_name_H-M   'P 1'
#
loop_
_entity.id
_entity.type
_entity.pdbx_description
1 polymer ?
#
loop_
_entity_poly.entity_id
_entity_poly.type
_entity_poly.pdbx_seq_one_letter_code
_entity_poly.pdbx_strand_id
1 'polypeptide(L)'
;MSLQKFKDHFILMAEAGFIAINQSDEDAAIKLFAAAELLDPSNPLPRLGMGYLNLCQLKLKQAATIFEEILVKEPSNEMAKTLLGLTLSLNPTELAKGEKTLEESIQKNQDPMVKSLAKTALDFVEKFIKKAPSPLETKSPKK
;
A
#
# COMPACT_ATOMS: atom_id res chain seq x y z
N MET A 1 20.12 12.09 25.81
CA MET A 1 18.96 12.93 25.43
C MET A 1 17.76 12.01 25.25
N SER A 2 16.59 12.37 25.78
CA SER A 2 15.39 11.51 25.67
C SER A 2 14.71 11.71 24.30
N LEU A 3 14.41 10.60 23.61
CA LEU A 3 13.64 10.57 22.35
C LEU A 3 12.27 11.25 22.48
N GLN A 4 11.72 11.34 23.70
CA GLN A 4 10.45 12.00 24.00
C GLN A 4 10.38 13.46 23.50
N LYS A 5 11.53 14.16 23.43
CA LYS A 5 11.61 15.57 22.97
C LYS A 5 11.36 15.73 21.47
N PHE A 6 11.41 14.65 20.70
CA PHE A 6 11.28 14.65 19.25
C PHE A 6 9.99 13.99 18.77
N LYS A 7 9.02 13.76 19.65
CA LYS A 7 7.73 13.16 19.26
C LYS A 7 7.03 13.95 18.16
N ASP A 8 7.14 15.28 18.18
CA ASP A 8 6.57 16.13 17.14
C ASP A 8 7.28 15.97 15.78
N HIS A 9 8.49 15.42 15.76
CA HIS A 9 9.21 15.09 14.52
C HIS A 9 8.75 13.78 13.90
N PHE A 10 7.98 12.95 14.60
CA PHE A 10 7.45 11.70 14.06
C PHE A 10 6.67 11.94 12.78
N ILE A 11 5.70 12.87 12.83
CA ILE A 11 4.82 13.18 11.69
C ILE A 11 5.65 13.73 10.53
N LEU A 12 6.56 14.66 10.81
CA LEU A 12 7.45 15.26 9.81
C LEU A 12 8.33 14.21 9.11
N MET A 13 8.90 13.26 9.86
CA MET A 13 9.72 12.19 9.30
C MET A 13 8.88 11.24 8.45
N ALA A 14 7.68 10.87 8.90
CA ALA A 14 6.78 10.02 8.13
C ALA A 14 6.33 10.69 6.82
N GLU A 15 5.92 11.96 6.87
CA GLU A 15 5.52 12.75 5.69
C GLU A 15 6.68 12.91 4.70
N ALA A 16 7.89 13.23 5.19
CA ALA A 16 9.09 13.30 4.36
C ALA A 16 9.39 11.94 3.70
N GLY A 17 9.14 10.83 4.40
CA GLY A 17 9.26 9.48 3.84
C GLY A 17 8.35 9.27 2.63
N PHE A 18 7.09 9.68 2.70
CA PHE A 18 6.16 9.62 1.56
C PHE A 18 6.57 10.55 0.41
N ILE A 19 7.10 11.73 0.72
CA ILE A 19 7.65 12.65 -0.30
C ILE A 19 8.85 12.00 -1.01
N ALA A 20 9.73 11.33 -0.27
CA ALA A 20 10.87 10.62 -0.84
C ALA A 20 10.43 9.47 -1.77
N ILE A 21 9.38 8.72 -1.42
CA ILE A 21 8.77 7.73 -2.33
C ILE A 21 8.36 8.40 -3.65
N ASN A 22 7.65 9.54 -3.59
CA ASN A 22 7.20 10.25 -4.78
C ASN A 22 8.37 10.77 -5.64
N GLN A 23 9.52 11.02 -5.03
CA GLN A 23 10.75 11.41 -5.72
C GLN A 23 11.58 10.21 -6.21
N SER A 24 11.09 8.98 -5.99
CA SER A 24 11.83 7.74 -6.25
C SER A 24 13.16 7.63 -5.48
N ASP A 25 13.30 8.37 -4.36
CA ASP A 25 14.45 8.27 -3.46
C ASP A 25 14.17 7.21 -2.38
N GLU A 26 14.40 5.95 -2.75
CA GLU A 26 14.21 4.79 -1.87
C GLU A 26 15.07 4.89 -0.60
N ASP A 27 16.34 5.31 -0.74
CA ASP A 27 17.26 5.38 0.39
C ASP A 27 16.79 6.39 1.44
N ALA A 28 16.31 7.56 1.00
CA ALA A 28 15.74 8.54 1.90
C ALA A 28 14.44 8.03 2.55
N ALA A 29 13.53 7.44 1.76
CA ALA A 29 12.27 6.91 2.27
C ALA A 29 12.50 5.88 3.39
N ILE A 30 13.40 4.91 3.18
CA ILE A 30 13.72 3.87 4.17
C ILE A 30 14.27 4.50 5.46
N LYS A 31 15.22 5.43 5.35
CA LYS A 31 15.84 6.08 6.53
C LYS A 31 14.82 6.92 7.31
N LEU A 32 13.93 7.61 6.61
CA LEU A 32 12.91 8.47 7.21
C LEU A 32 11.84 7.65 7.94
N PHE A 33 11.34 6.57 7.34
CA PHE A 33 10.40 5.68 8.02
C PHE A 33 11.05 4.94 9.19
N ALA A 34 12.30 4.49 9.06
CA ALA A 34 13.03 3.89 10.18
C ALA A 34 13.19 4.89 11.35
N ALA A 35 13.49 6.15 11.06
CA ALA A 35 13.57 7.19 12.08
C ALA A 35 12.21 7.47 12.75
N ALA A 36 11.13 7.50 11.97
CA ALA A 36 9.78 7.64 12.51
C ALA A 36 9.39 6.44 13.40
N GLU A 37 9.69 5.21 12.97
CA GLU A 37 9.44 3.98 13.77
C GLU A 37 10.22 3.99 15.09
N LEU A 38 11.43 4.55 15.12
CA LEU A 38 12.20 4.71 16.38
C LEU A 38 11.55 5.71 17.36
N LEU A 39 10.82 6.71 16.85
CA LEU A 39 10.15 7.73 17.65
C LEU A 39 8.80 7.26 18.21
N ASP A 40 8.05 6.48 17.42
CA ASP A 40 6.81 5.83 17.85
C ASP A 40 6.70 4.42 17.26
N PRO A 41 7.27 3.40 17.95
CA PRO A 41 7.25 2.01 17.47
C PRO A 41 5.86 1.38 17.47
N SER A 42 4.90 1.99 18.15
CA SER A 42 3.53 1.48 18.25
C SER A 42 2.64 1.94 17.10
N ASN A 43 3.04 3.03 16.42
CA ASN A 43 2.27 3.61 15.33
C ASN A 43 2.50 2.83 14.02
N PRO A 44 1.45 2.44 13.30
CA PRO A 44 1.56 1.66 12.08
C PRO A 44 2.06 2.47 10.88
N LEU A 45 2.02 3.81 10.94
CA LEU A 45 2.25 4.68 9.78
C LEU A 45 3.62 4.47 9.10
N PRO A 46 4.75 4.34 9.81
CA PRO A 46 6.04 4.11 9.16
C PRO A 46 6.09 2.75 8.46
N ARG A 47 5.50 1.71 9.06
CA ARG A 47 5.38 0.37 8.46
C ARG A 47 4.47 0.39 7.24
N LEU A 48 3.36 1.12 7.32
CA LEU A 48 2.47 1.35 6.19
C LEU A 48 3.20 2.02 5.02
N GLY A 49 4.02 3.03 5.32
CA GLY A 49 4.89 3.69 4.34
C GLY A 49 5.90 2.74 3.68
N MET A 50 6.53 1.87 4.47
CA MET A 50 7.42 0.82 3.94
C MET A 50 6.68 -0.20 3.07
N GLY A 51 5.46 -0.60 3.44
CA GLY A 51 4.61 -1.44 2.59
C GLY A 51 4.24 -0.76 1.28
N TYR A 52 3.91 0.54 1.34
CA TYR A 52 3.59 1.36 0.17
C TYR A 52 4.79 1.52 -0.77
N LEU A 53 6.00 1.74 -0.24
CA LEU A 53 7.24 1.75 -1.02
C LEU A 53 7.44 0.42 -1.77
N ASN A 54 7.26 -0.72 -1.10
CA ASN A 54 7.36 -2.04 -1.74
C ASN A 54 6.31 -2.22 -2.84
N LEU A 55 5.08 -1.71 -2.63
CA LEU A 55 4.02 -1.73 -3.63
C LEU A 55 4.40 -0.89 -4.87
N CYS A 56 4.91 0.33 -4.68
CA CYS A 56 5.39 1.18 -5.78
C CYS A 56 6.49 0.51 -6.61
N GLN A 57 7.28 -0.37 -5.99
CA GLN A 57 8.34 -1.14 -6.64
C GLN A 57 7.88 -2.49 -7.22
N LEU A 58 6.57 -2.77 -7.17
CA LEU A 58 5.98 -4.05 -7.56
C LEU A 58 6.56 -5.27 -6.80
N LYS A 59 7.14 -5.04 -5.61
CA LYS A 59 7.54 -6.07 -4.64
C LYS A 59 6.30 -6.57 -3.90
N LEU A 60 5.35 -7.15 -4.65
CA LEU A 60 3.98 -7.42 -4.18
C LEU A 60 3.93 -8.36 -2.97
N LYS A 61 4.80 -9.38 -2.92
CA LYS A 61 4.87 -10.31 -1.78
C LYS A 61 5.27 -9.59 -0.49
N GLN A 62 6.32 -8.78 -0.57
CA GLN A 62 6.82 -7.99 0.57
C GLN A 62 5.78 -6.97 1.03
N ALA A 63 5.15 -6.26 0.11
CA ALA A 63 4.08 -5.31 0.42
C ALA A 63 2.90 -5.99 1.10
N ALA A 64 2.43 -7.12 0.56
CA ALA A 64 1.33 -7.88 1.14
C ALA A 64 1.64 -8.35 2.56
N THR A 65 2.83 -8.93 2.79
CA THR A 65 3.26 -9.35 4.14
C THR A 65 3.25 -8.19 5.13
N ILE A 66 3.78 -7.01 4.76
CA ILE A 66 3.78 -5.84 5.64
C ILE A 66 2.35 -5.40 5.99
N PHE A 67 1.45 -5.32 5.00
CA PHE A 67 0.07 -4.92 5.27
C PHE A 67 -0.69 -5.96 6.11
N GLU A 68 -0.46 -7.25 5.87
CA GLU A 68 -1.02 -8.33 6.68
C GLU A 68 -0.53 -8.27 8.13
N GLU A 69 0.76 -8.01 8.37
CA GLU A 69 1.33 -7.83 9.71
C GLU A 69 0.71 -6.64 10.46
N ILE A 70 0.44 -5.53 9.75
CA ILE A 70 -0.28 -4.39 10.32
C ILE A 70 -1.69 -4.81 10.71
N LEU A 71 -2.42 -5.50 9.83
CA LEU A 71 -3.80 -5.93 10.08
C LEU A 71 -3.93 -6.99 11.17
N VAL A 72 -2.89 -7.79 11.43
CA VAL A 72 -2.85 -8.69 12.58
C VAL A 72 -2.88 -7.91 13.90
N LYS A 73 -2.19 -6.76 13.96
CA LYS A 73 -2.14 -5.90 15.16
C LYS A 73 -3.31 -4.94 15.24
N GLU A 74 -3.73 -4.42 14.09
CA GLU A 74 -4.81 -3.43 13.94
C GLU A 74 -5.79 -3.87 12.85
N PRO A 75 -6.72 -4.79 13.16
CA PRO A 75 -7.69 -5.28 12.18
C PRO A 75 -8.60 -4.19 11.60
N SER A 76 -8.74 -3.06 12.28
CA SER A 76 -9.50 -1.89 11.85
C SER A 76 -8.69 -0.88 11.04
N ASN A 77 -7.44 -1.18 10.67
CA ASN A 77 -6.62 -0.29 9.87
C ASN A 77 -7.06 -0.35 8.40
N GLU A 78 -8.06 0.47 8.07
CA GLU A 78 -8.70 0.46 6.75
C GLU A 78 -7.75 0.85 5.60
N MET A 79 -6.73 1.66 5.89
CA MET A 79 -5.73 2.03 4.89
C MET A 79 -4.83 0.83 4.53
N ALA A 80 -4.35 0.09 5.53
CA ALA A 80 -3.61 -1.15 5.30
C ALA A 80 -4.46 -2.18 4.54
N LYS A 81 -5.74 -2.33 4.89
CA LYS A 81 -6.67 -3.21 4.18
C LYS A 81 -6.85 -2.82 2.72
N THR A 82 -7.00 -1.53 2.45
CA THR A 82 -7.15 -1.01 1.08
C THR A 82 -5.88 -1.20 0.25
N LEU A 83 -4.71 -0.93 0.82
CA LEU A 83 -3.42 -1.15 0.14
C LEU A 83 -3.13 -2.64 -0.08
N LEU A 84 -3.53 -3.51 0.86
CA LEU A 84 -3.47 -4.96 0.66
C LEU A 84 -4.38 -5.38 -0.49
N GLY A 85 -5.63 -4.90 -0.54
CA GLY A 85 -6.55 -5.19 -1.63
C GLY A 85 -5.99 -4.81 -3.01
N LEU A 86 -5.39 -3.62 -3.11
CA LEU A 86 -4.69 -3.20 -4.32
C LEU A 86 -3.48 -4.11 -4.64
N THR A 87 -2.64 -4.40 -3.65
CA THR A 87 -1.45 -5.26 -3.81
C THR A 87 -1.83 -6.65 -4.33
N LEU A 88 -2.85 -7.28 -3.73
CA LEU A 88 -3.35 -8.59 -4.14
C LEU A 88 -3.98 -8.55 -5.53
N SER A 89 -4.64 -7.45 -5.89
CA SER A 89 -5.24 -7.26 -7.22
C SER A 89 -4.18 -7.18 -8.33
N LEU A 90 -2.96 -6.75 -8.01
CA LEU A 90 -1.84 -6.74 -8.96
C LEU A 90 -1.17 -8.11 -9.12
N ASN A 91 -1.50 -9.09 -8.27
CA ASN A 91 -1.02 -10.46 -8.39
C ASN A 91 -2.08 -11.32 -9.13
N PRO A 92 -1.78 -11.86 -10.34
CA PRO A 92 -2.75 -12.65 -11.10
C PRO A 92 -3.37 -13.83 -10.34
N THR A 93 -2.62 -14.45 -9.42
CA THR A 93 -3.13 -15.59 -8.64
C THR A 93 -4.06 -15.17 -7.49
N GLU A 94 -4.00 -13.91 -7.07
CA GLU A 94 -4.78 -13.38 -5.95
C GLU A 94 -5.76 -12.27 -6.35
N LEU A 95 -5.91 -12.01 -7.65
CA LEU A 95 -6.76 -10.97 -8.22
C LEU A 95 -8.15 -10.92 -7.58
N ALA A 96 -8.85 -12.07 -7.55
CA ALA A 96 -10.20 -12.16 -6.99
C ALA A 96 -10.26 -11.83 -5.49
N LYS A 97 -9.22 -12.20 -4.73
CA LYS A 97 -9.11 -11.87 -3.30
C LYS A 97 -8.86 -10.37 -3.12
N GLY A 98 -8.04 -9.78 -3.99
CA GLY A 98 -7.78 -8.34 -4.02
C GLY A 98 -9.05 -7.53 -4.29
N GLU A 99 -9.80 -7.89 -5.34
CA GLU A 99 -11.07 -7.23 -5.70
C GLU A 99 -12.05 -7.26 -4.53
N LYS A 100 -12.30 -8.45 -3.97
CA LYS A 100 -13.19 -8.61 -2.82
C LYS A 100 -12.75 -7.74 -1.64
N THR A 101 -11.44 -7.65 -1.39
CA THR A 101 -10.90 -6.84 -0.29
C THR A 101 -11.19 -5.35 -0.51
N LEU A 102 -11.02 -4.86 -1.75
CA LEU A 102 -11.35 -3.47 -2.11
C LEU A 102 -12.86 -3.19 -2.01
N GLU A 103 -13.71 -4.09 -2.49
CA GLU A 103 -15.17 -3.99 -2.35
C GLU A 103 -15.59 -3.89 -0.88
N GLU A 104 -15.02 -4.73 -0.02
CA GLU A 104 -15.28 -4.66 1.42
C GLU A 104 -14.81 -3.33 2.04
N SER A 105 -13.65 -2.81 1.64
CA SER A 105 -13.17 -1.49 2.09
C SER A 105 -14.13 -0.38 1.66
N ILE A 106 -14.73 -0.45 0.46
CA ILE A 106 -15.72 0.54 0.00
C ILE A 106 -16.98 0.49 0.86
N GLN A 107 -17.45 -0.70 1.21
CA GLN A 107 -18.71 -0.90 1.94
C GLN A 107 -18.60 -0.58 3.44
N LYS A 108 -17.52 -1.05 4.09
CA LYS A 108 -17.41 -1.07 5.57
C LYS A 108 -16.71 0.17 6.15
N ASN A 109 -15.81 0.78 5.39
CA ASN A 109 -15.04 1.92 5.86
C ASN A 109 -15.95 3.15 6.07
N GLN A 110 -15.62 4.07 6.97
CA GLN A 110 -16.34 5.34 7.15
C GLN A 110 -15.53 6.55 6.65
N ASP A 111 -14.21 6.41 6.50
CA ASP A 111 -13.33 7.44 5.99
C ASP A 111 -13.56 7.68 4.48
N PRO A 112 -13.94 8.90 4.07
CA PRO A 112 -14.25 9.21 2.68
C PRO A 112 -13.01 9.18 1.77
N MET A 113 -11.82 9.51 2.28
CA MET A 113 -10.59 9.50 1.50
C MET A 113 -10.15 8.06 1.21
N VAL A 114 -10.17 7.19 2.21
CA VAL A 114 -9.81 5.78 2.02
C VAL A 114 -10.84 5.06 1.15
N LYS A 115 -12.14 5.37 1.29
CA LYS A 115 -13.18 4.92 0.35
C LYS A 115 -12.91 5.36 -1.08
N SER A 116 -12.52 6.61 -1.28
CA SER A 116 -12.19 7.15 -2.60
C SER A 116 -11.01 6.39 -3.21
N LEU A 117 -9.95 6.18 -2.43
CA LEU A 117 -8.79 5.39 -2.84
C LEU A 117 -9.18 3.96 -3.23
N ALA A 118 -10.00 3.29 -2.42
CA ALA A 118 -10.46 1.93 -2.70
C ALA A 118 -11.27 1.86 -4.00
N LYS A 119 -12.15 2.85 -4.26
CA LYS A 119 -12.89 2.96 -5.54
C LYS A 119 -11.95 3.17 -6.71
N THR A 120 -11.01 4.11 -6.61
CA THR A 120 -10.02 4.36 -7.67
C THR A 120 -9.17 3.12 -7.97
N ALA A 121 -8.77 2.39 -6.93
CA ALA A 121 -8.04 1.14 -7.07
C ALA A 121 -8.89 0.08 -7.79
N LEU A 122 -10.15 -0.10 -7.40
CA LEU A 122 -11.05 -1.08 -8.03
C LEU A 122 -11.32 -0.72 -9.51
N ASP A 123 -11.61 0.55 -9.80
CA ASP A 123 -11.75 1.06 -11.17
C ASP A 123 -10.51 0.76 -12.03
N PHE A 124 -9.31 0.95 -11.46
CA PHE A 124 -8.07 0.65 -12.15
C PHE A 124 -7.95 -0.85 -12.46
N VAL A 125 -8.25 -1.71 -11.49
CA VAL A 125 -8.22 -3.17 -11.65
C VAL A 125 -9.18 -3.63 -12.76
N GLU A 126 -10.42 -3.13 -12.75
CA GLU A 126 -11.42 -3.46 -13.76
C GLU A 126 -11.04 -2.98 -15.17
N LYS A 127 -10.47 -1.78 -15.28
CA LYS A 127 -10.14 -1.17 -16.58
C LYS A 127 -8.85 -1.70 -17.17
N PHE A 128 -7.83 -1.94 -16.35
CA PHE A 128 -6.45 -2.17 -16.83
C PHE A 128 -5.90 -3.55 -16.47
N ILE A 129 -6.33 -4.18 -15.39
CA ILE A 129 -5.81 -5.50 -15.00
C ILE A 129 -6.64 -6.61 -15.64
N LYS A 130 -7.98 -6.55 -15.52
CA LYS A 130 -8.88 -7.59 -16.05
C LYS A 130 -9.08 -7.56 -17.56
N LYS A 131 -8.99 -6.38 -18.16
CA LYS A 131 -9.16 -6.19 -19.61
C LYS A 131 -7.84 -6.21 -20.37
N ALA A 132 -6.70 -6.26 -19.69
CA ALA A 132 -5.42 -6.43 -20.37
C ALA A 132 -5.40 -7.79 -21.06
N PRO A 133 -5.11 -7.85 -22.37
CA PRO A 133 -4.91 -9.12 -23.04
C PRO A 133 -3.77 -9.86 -22.34
N SER A 134 -3.95 -11.16 -22.11
CA SER A 134 -2.87 -12.00 -21.60
C SER A 134 -1.67 -11.89 -22.56
N PRO A 135 -0.41 -11.93 -22.07
CA PRO A 135 0.75 -12.07 -22.95
C PRO A 135 0.67 -13.27 -23.90
N LEU A 136 -0.22 -14.23 -23.62
CA LEU A 136 -0.51 -15.38 -24.49
C LEU A 136 -1.53 -15.07 -25.61
N GLU A 137 -2.23 -13.94 -25.54
CA GLU A 137 -3.27 -13.52 -26.50
C GLU A 137 -2.77 -12.59 -27.62
N THR A 138 -1.49 -12.17 -27.60
CA THR A 138 -0.89 -11.45 -28.74
C THR A 138 -0.76 -12.39 -29.93
N LYS A 139 -1.79 -12.30 -30.77
CA LYS A 139 -2.11 -13.06 -31.98
C LYS A 139 -0.91 -13.39 -32.87
N SER A 140 -0.85 -14.65 -33.30
CA SER A 140 -0.14 -15.10 -34.50
C SER A 140 -0.42 -14.15 -35.68
N PRO A 141 0.58 -13.77 -36.49
CA PRO A 141 0.36 -12.91 -37.64
C PRO A 141 -0.63 -13.60 -38.59
N LYS A 142 -1.72 -12.92 -38.94
CA LYS A 142 -2.60 -13.38 -40.02
C LYS A 142 -1.77 -13.35 -41.31
N LYS A 143 -1.55 -14.53 -41.90
CA LYS A 143 -1.01 -14.70 -43.26
C LYS A 143 -1.93 -14.06 -44.29
#